data_AF-A0A4S2H6K0-F1
#
_entry.id   AF-A0A4S2H6K0-F1
#
_cell.length_a   1.000
_cell.length_b   1.000
_cell.length_c   1.000
_cell.angle_alpha   90.00
_cell.angle_beta   90.00
_cell.angle_gamma   90.00
#
_symmetry.space_group_name_H-M   'P 1'
#
loop_
_entity.id
_entity.type
_entity.pdbx_description
1 polymer ?
#
loop_
_entity_poly.entity_id
_entity_poly.type
_entity_poly.pdbx_seq_one_letter_code
_entity_poly.pdbx_strand_id
1 'polypeptide(L)'
;MTVTRVHTFPHTEPDPHHPYTSGAWRPVFDEFDADGLEVIGEIPRDIDGIYVRNSENPAFGSIGLYHPFAGDGMIHTMTFRDGKAR
;
A
#
# COMPACT_ATOMS: atom_id res chain seq x y z
N MET A 1 -0.66 18.53 -2.79
CA MET A 1 -0.91 17.17 -2.30
C MET A 1 -2.19 17.13 -1.48
N THR A 2 -3.10 16.24 -1.86
CA THR A 2 -4.31 15.91 -1.11
C THR A 2 -4.26 14.43 -0.79
N VAL A 3 -4.49 14.06 0.46
CA VAL A 3 -4.58 12.66 0.88
C VAL A 3 -5.93 12.46 1.55
N THR A 4 -6.69 11.51 1.05
CA THR A 4 -8.01 11.15 1.57
C THR A 4 -8.00 9.69 1.95
N ARG A 5 -8.27 9.39 3.23
CA ARG A 5 -8.55 8.01 3.61
C ARG A 5 -9.91 7.62 3.03
N VAL A 6 -9.91 6.56 2.23
CA VAL A 6 -11.11 6.01 1.59
C VAL A 6 -11.81 5.06 2.53
N HIS A 7 -11.05 4.19 3.19
CA HIS A 7 -11.58 3.13 4.02
C HIS A 7 -10.57 2.72 5.10
N THR A 8 -11.07 2.09 6.16
CA THR A 8 -10.26 1.33 7.12
C THR A 8 -10.75 -0.10 7.07
N PHE A 9 -9.92 -1.00 6.56
CA PHE A 9 -10.27 -2.39 6.35
C PHE A 9 -10.47 -3.11 7.70
N PRO A 10 -11.51 -3.96 7.86
CA PRO A 10 -11.69 -4.76 9.06
C PRO A 10 -10.48 -5.66 9.31
N HIS A 11 -9.93 -5.62 10.52
CA HIS A 11 -8.70 -6.33 10.86
C HIS A 11 -8.70 -6.80 12.32
N THR A 12 -7.76 -7.68 12.64
CA THR A 12 -7.38 -7.99 14.01
C THR A 12 -6.07 -7.31 14.36
N GLU A 13 -5.87 -6.99 15.63
CA GLU A 13 -4.59 -6.45 16.09
C GLU A 13 -3.44 -7.42 15.79
N PRO A 14 -2.36 -6.97 15.13
CA PRO A 14 -1.22 -7.81 14.81
C PRO A 14 -0.40 -8.13 16.07
N ASP A 15 0.31 -9.26 16.06
CA ASP A 15 1.31 -9.55 17.10
C ASP A 15 2.47 -8.54 17.00
N PRO A 16 2.69 -7.67 18.01
CA PRO A 16 3.73 -6.65 17.96
C PRO A 16 5.15 -7.23 18.11
N HIS A 17 5.29 -8.52 18.44
CA HIS A 17 6.58 -9.18 18.63
C HIS A 17 6.98 -10.10 17.47
N HIS A 18 6.06 -10.41 16.56
CA HIS A 18 6.37 -11.24 15.41
C HIS A 18 7.16 -10.43 14.35
N PRO A 19 8.26 -10.99 13.78
CA PRO A 19 9.17 -10.24 12.91
C PRO A 19 8.52 -9.71 11.64
N TYR A 20 7.46 -10.37 11.17
CA TYR A 20 6.72 -10.02 9.95
C TYR A 20 5.40 -9.26 10.20
N THR A 21 5.18 -8.76 11.42
CA THR A 21 4.02 -7.89 11.73
C THR A 21 4.40 -6.72 12.65
N SER A 22 5.70 -6.45 12.78
CA SER A 22 6.27 -5.40 13.64
C SER A 22 7.28 -4.54 12.87
N GLY A 23 7.59 -3.35 13.41
CA GLY A 23 8.54 -2.42 12.78
C GLY A 23 8.12 -2.03 11.36
N ALA A 24 9.01 -2.22 10.39
CA ALA A 24 8.75 -1.95 8.97
C ALA A 24 7.70 -2.89 8.34
N TRP A 25 7.41 -4.02 8.98
CA TRP A 25 6.42 -5.01 8.55
C TRP A 25 5.07 -4.84 9.25
N ARG A 26 4.89 -3.77 10.02
CA ARG A 26 3.61 -3.51 10.69
C ARG A 26 2.52 -3.32 9.63
N PRO A 27 1.42 -4.08 9.68
CA PRO A 27 0.33 -3.94 8.71
C PRO A 27 -0.28 -2.53 8.72
N VAL A 28 -0.78 -2.14 7.56
CA VAL A 28 -1.52 -0.89 7.34
C VAL A 28 -2.96 -1.26 7.02
N PHE A 29 -3.92 -0.67 7.73
CA PHE A 29 -5.34 -1.00 7.57
C PHE A 29 -6.14 0.09 6.88
N ASP A 30 -5.58 1.29 6.77
CA ASP A 30 -6.21 2.41 6.10
C ASP A 30 -5.86 2.39 4.60
N GLU A 31 -6.89 2.45 3.76
CA GLU A 31 -6.77 2.63 2.31
C GLU A 31 -6.88 4.13 1.98
N PHE A 32 -6.02 4.62 1.08
CA PHE A 32 -5.91 6.04 0.77
C PHE A 32 -5.94 6.30 -0.72
N ASP A 33 -6.57 7.42 -1.08
CA ASP A 33 -6.33 8.12 -2.34
C ASP A 33 -5.40 9.29 -2.06
N ALA A 34 -4.33 9.42 -2.84
CA ALA A 34 -3.41 10.55 -2.79
C ALA A 34 -3.29 11.18 -4.17
N ASP A 35 -3.31 12.52 -4.24
CA ASP A 35 -3.19 13.27 -5.49
C ASP A 35 -2.24 14.45 -5.32
N GLY A 36 -1.58 14.87 -6.39
CA GLY A 36 -0.65 15.99 -6.41
C GLY A 36 0.53 15.78 -5.46
N LEU A 37 1.10 14.58 -5.46
CA LEU A 37 2.37 14.26 -4.78
C LEU A 37 3.50 15.14 -5.33
N GLU A 38 4.52 15.37 -4.50
CA GLU A 38 5.71 16.11 -4.93
C GLU A 38 6.48 15.32 -6.00
N VAL A 39 6.83 15.99 -7.08
CA VAL A 39 7.68 15.45 -8.15
C VAL A 39 9.04 16.15 -8.07
N ILE A 40 10.09 15.37 -7.85
CA ILE A 40 11.47 15.84 -7.95
C ILE A 40 11.96 15.55 -9.37
N GLY A 41 12.12 16.58 -10.19
CA GLY A 41 12.45 16.46 -11.63
C GLY A 41 11.22 16.61 -12.53
N GLU A 42 11.12 15.80 -13.59
CA GLU A 42 10.02 15.82 -14.56
C GLU A 42 9.53 14.38 -14.84
N ILE A 43 8.20 14.19 -14.87
CA ILE A 43 7.59 12.95 -15.34
C ILE A 43 7.53 13.00 -16.88
N PRO A 44 8.04 11.99 -17.61
CA PRO A 44 7.98 11.97 -19.07
C PRO A 44 6.54 12.07 -19.60
N ARG A 45 6.32 12.93 -20.60
CA ARG A 45 4.98 13.17 -21.19
C ARG A 45 4.48 12.02 -22.07
N ASP A 46 5.38 11.12 -22.48
CA ASP A 46 5.10 9.98 -23.35
C ASP A 46 4.76 8.69 -22.59
N ILE A 47 4.72 8.73 -21.26
CA ILE A 47 4.20 7.64 -20.42
C ILE A 47 2.71 7.87 -20.15
N ASP A 48 1.87 6.95 -20.64
CA ASP A 48 0.44 6.89 -20.33
C ASP A 48 0.08 5.46 -19.91
N GLY A 49 -0.32 5.28 -18.65
CA GLY A 49 -0.60 3.96 -18.12
C GLY A 49 -0.73 3.89 -16.61
N ILE A 50 -0.71 2.67 -16.08
CA ILE A 50 -0.88 2.39 -14.65
C ILE A 50 0.24 1.45 -14.20
N TYR A 51 0.98 1.87 -13.18
CA TYR A 51 1.85 1.00 -12.41
C TYR A 51 1.05 0.40 -11.26
N VAL A 52 1.07 -0.93 -11.15
CA VAL A 52 0.38 -1.67 -10.10
C VAL A 52 1.40 -2.54 -9.38
N ARG A 53 1.40 -2.51 -8.06
CA ARG A 53 2.18 -3.43 -7.22
C ARG A 53 1.31 -4.03 -6.13
N ASN A 54 1.64 -5.25 -5.73
CA ASN A 54 1.07 -5.94 -4.58
C ASN A 54 2.11 -6.03 -3.48
N SER A 55 1.68 -5.86 -2.23
CA SER A 55 2.47 -6.18 -1.04
C SER A 55 1.64 -7.05 -0.10
N GLU A 56 2.32 -7.94 0.62
CA GLU A 56 1.75 -8.59 1.79
C GLU A 56 1.37 -7.55 2.85
N ASN A 57 0.18 -7.70 3.41
CA ASN A 57 -0.39 -6.84 4.42
C ASN A 57 -1.45 -7.63 5.20
N PRO A 58 -1.06 -8.49 6.15
CA PRO A 58 -1.99 -9.38 6.83
C PRO A 58 -3.02 -8.56 7.61
N ALA A 59 -4.29 -8.65 7.21
CA ALA A 59 -5.41 -8.02 7.90
C ALA A 59 -5.84 -8.85 9.12
N PHE A 60 -5.63 -10.17 9.06
CA PHE A 60 -6.05 -11.09 10.11
C PHE A 60 -4.89 -11.94 10.63
N GLY A 61 -5.01 -12.36 11.89
CA GLY A 61 -4.10 -13.32 12.49
C GLY A 61 -4.09 -14.64 11.72
N SER A 62 -2.91 -15.26 11.61
CA SER A 62 -2.74 -16.53 10.91
C SER A 62 -3.40 -17.69 11.65
N ILE A 63 -3.89 -18.67 10.89
CA ILE A 63 -4.27 -19.97 11.43
C ILE A 63 -2.99 -20.81 11.56
N GLY A 64 -2.26 -20.63 12.68
CA GLY A 64 -0.98 -21.30 12.94
C GLY A 64 0.24 -20.39 12.67
N LEU A 65 1.36 -20.98 12.25
CA LEU A 65 2.61 -20.24 12.01
C LEU A 65 2.46 -19.29 10.82
N TYR A 66 2.71 -18.01 11.03
CA TYR A 66 2.66 -17.02 9.97
C TYR A 66 3.91 -17.05 9.09
N HIS A 67 3.71 -16.96 7.77
CA HIS A 67 4.76 -16.72 6.79
C HIS A 67 4.39 -15.43 6.02
N PRO A 68 5.34 -14.53 5.72
CA PRO A 68 5.03 -13.23 5.10
C PRO A 68 4.29 -13.37 3.75
N PHE A 69 4.57 -14.41 2.96
CA PHE A 69 3.85 -14.66 1.70
C PHE A 69 2.43 -15.22 1.85
N ALA A 70 1.96 -15.46 3.08
CA ALA A 70 0.60 -15.90 3.37
C ALA A 70 -0.32 -14.75 3.81
N GLY A 71 0.21 -13.53 3.95
CA GLY A 71 -0.59 -12.36 4.30
C GLY A 71 -1.54 -11.96 3.17
N ASP A 72 -2.63 -11.26 3.54
CA ASP A 72 -3.54 -10.65 2.59
C ASP A 72 -2.80 -9.67 1.68
N GLY A 73 -3.29 -9.47 0.45
CA GLY A 73 -2.69 -8.53 -0.50
C GLY A 73 -3.25 -7.12 -0.33
N MET A 74 -2.37 -6.12 -0.34
CA MET A 74 -2.74 -4.73 -0.51
C MET A 74 -2.18 -4.22 -1.85
N ILE A 75 -3.07 -3.73 -2.70
CA ILE A 75 -2.71 -3.20 -4.01
C ILE A 75 -2.39 -1.70 -3.89
N HIS A 76 -1.29 -1.32 -4.52
CA HIS A 76 -0.88 0.08 -4.65
C HIS A 76 -0.83 0.42 -6.14
N THR A 77 -1.42 1.54 -6.52
CA THR A 77 -1.48 1.99 -7.91
C THR A 77 -0.91 3.38 -8.06
N MET A 78 -0.28 3.64 -9.21
CA MET A 78 0.08 4.97 -9.68
C MET A 78 -0.27 5.07 -11.15
N THR A 79 -1.13 6.03 -11.49
CA THR A 79 -1.53 6.37 -12.85
C THR A 79 -0.62 7.47 -13.38
N PHE A 80 -0.20 7.37 -14.63
CA PHE A 80 0.64 8.34 -15.31
C PHE A 80 -0.04 8.82 -16.58
N ARG A 81 -0.06 10.14 -16.80
CA ARG A 81 -0.57 10.75 -18.03
C ARG A 81 -0.11 12.19 -18.15
N ASP A 82 0.28 12.62 -19.35
CA ASP A 82 0.63 14.02 -19.67
C ASP A 82 1.63 14.67 -18.71
N GLY A 83 2.62 13.89 -18.24
CA GLY A 83 3.63 14.36 -17.28
C GLY A 83 3.10 14.52 -15.84
N LYS A 84 1.99 13.86 -15.49
CA LYS A 84 1.41 13.84 -14.14
C LYS A 84 1.33 12.42 -13.60
N ALA A 85 1.35 12.30 -12.28
CA ALA A 85 1.16 11.06 -11.54
C ALA A 85 0.04 11.21 -10.50
N ARG A 86 -0.81 10.19 -10.37
CA ARG A 86 -1.89 10.10 -9.38
C ARG A 86 -2.06 8.68 -8.89
#